data_AF-A0A9R0SGK5-F1
#
_entry.id   AF-A0A9R0SGK5-F1
#
_cell.length_a   1.000
_cell.length_b   1.000
_cell.length_c   1.000
_cell.angle_alpha   90.00
_cell.angle_beta   90.00
_cell.angle_gamma   90.00
#
_symmetry.space_group_name_H-M   'P 1'
#
loop_
_entity.id
_entity.type
_entity.pdbx_description
1 polymer ?
#
loop_
_entity_poly.entity_id
_entity_poly.type
_entity_poly.pdbx_seq_one_letter_code
_entity_poly.pdbx_strand_id
1 'polypeptide(L)'
;MATITTQLRSALLSPAASSSSSSSPRRGGRRAPSSVRCDASPPAASASASLDPDFDKKAFRHNLTRSDNYNRKGFGHKKETLELMSQEYTSDVIKTLKDNGNEYTWGPVTVKLAEAYGFCWGVERAVQIAYEARKQFPEERIWITNEIIHNPTVNKKLEDMGVKDIPVNAGIKDFDVIEQGDVVVLPAFGAAVDEMYTLNEKNVQIVDTTCPWVSKVWNMVEKHKKGDYTSIIHGKYAHEETVATASFAGKYIIVKNMVEVRLMHLYLSVV
;
A
#
# COMPACT_ATOMS: atom_id res chain seq x y z
N MET A 1 6.72 8.79 7.28
CA MET A 1 6.96 7.41 7.77
C MET A 1 8.44 7.12 7.70
N ALA A 2 9.07 6.74 8.81
CA ALA A 2 10.45 6.24 8.83
C ALA A 2 10.37 4.70 8.90
N THR A 3 10.72 4.00 7.82
CA THR A 3 10.86 2.55 7.83
C THR A 3 12.12 2.19 8.60
N ILE A 4 12.02 1.87 9.89
CA ILE A 4 13.12 1.28 10.65
C ILE A 4 13.22 -0.18 10.23
N THR A 5 14.24 -0.50 9.43
CA THR A 5 14.53 -1.87 9.01
C THR A 5 15.62 -2.44 9.91
N THR A 6 15.24 -3.17 10.96
CA THR A 6 16.21 -3.91 11.77
C THR A 6 16.34 -5.32 11.25
N GLN A 7 17.56 -5.72 10.90
CA GLN A 7 17.89 -7.07 10.42
C GLN A 7 18.00 -8.02 11.62
N LEU A 8 17.19 -9.07 11.66
CA LEU A 8 17.41 -10.22 12.53
C LEU A 8 17.80 -11.40 11.65
N ARG A 9 19.04 -11.86 11.76
CA ARG A 9 19.48 -13.15 11.21
C ARG A 9 19.14 -14.23 12.22
N SER A 10 18.45 -15.29 11.80
CA SER A 10 18.32 -16.51 12.59
C SER A 10 19.71 -17.15 12.72
N ALA A 11 20.19 -17.31 13.95
CA ALA A 11 21.38 -18.11 14.25
C ALA A 11 20.95 -19.57 14.39
N LEU A 12 21.32 -20.42 13.43
CA LEU A 12 21.16 -21.86 13.53
C LEU A 12 22.21 -22.41 14.52
N LEU A 13 21.77 -22.82 15.71
CA LEU A 13 22.55 -23.69 16.59
C LEU A 13 22.09 -25.14 16.40
N SER A 14 22.98 -26.00 15.89
CA SER A 14 22.82 -27.46 15.93
C SER A 14 23.08 -27.96 17.36
N PRO A 15 22.29 -28.90 17.91
CA PRO A 15 22.62 -29.50 19.19
C PRO A 15 23.57 -30.69 19.01
N ALA A 16 24.68 -30.65 19.74
CA ALA A 16 25.57 -31.77 19.95
C ALA A 16 24.96 -32.78 20.92
N ALA A 17 25.19 -34.07 20.65
CA ALA A 17 24.75 -35.18 21.47
C ALA A 17 25.54 -35.29 22.79
N SER A 18 24.85 -35.61 23.88
CA SER A 18 25.43 -36.35 25.00
C SER A 18 24.36 -37.15 25.76
N SER A 19 24.77 -38.35 26.16
CA SER A 19 24.01 -39.41 26.80
C SER A 19 24.14 -39.38 28.33
N SER A 20 23.06 -39.68 29.07
CA SER A 20 23.04 -40.78 30.08
C SER A 20 21.79 -40.80 30.98
N SER A 21 21.19 -42.00 31.05
CA SER A 21 20.60 -42.73 32.21
C SER A 21 19.41 -42.17 33.05
N SER A 22 18.25 -42.83 32.80
CA SER A 22 17.32 -43.51 33.74
C SER A 22 16.75 -42.81 34.98
N SER A 23 15.42 -42.65 35.02
CA SER A 23 14.50 -43.50 35.82
C SER A 23 13.03 -43.01 35.71
N SER A 24 12.10 -43.96 35.63
CA SER A 24 10.63 -43.80 35.71
C SER A 24 10.16 -44.54 36.98
N PRO A 25 8.89 -44.50 37.47
CA PRO A 25 7.67 -44.05 36.79
C PRO A 25 6.63 -43.28 37.67
N ARG A 26 5.59 -42.70 37.05
CA ARG A 26 4.15 -43.03 37.32
C ARG A 26 3.18 -42.19 36.49
N ARG A 27 2.05 -42.83 36.17
CA ARG A 27 0.96 -42.48 35.26
C ARG A 27 0.13 -41.28 35.71
N GLY A 28 -0.38 -40.51 34.73
CA GLY A 28 -1.52 -39.60 34.92
C GLY A 28 -2.00 -38.94 33.63
N GLY A 29 -3.18 -39.36 33.13
CA GLY A 29 -4.14 -38.56 32.36
C GLY A 29 -3.72 -37.90 31.03
N ARG A 30 -4.07 -38.54 29.91
CA ARG A 30 -4.16 -37.87 28.59
C ARG A 30 -5.40 -36.96 28.56
N ARG A 31 -5.22 -35.66 28.30
CA ARG A 31 -6.22 -34.78 27.71
C ARG A 31 -5.61 -34.12 26.48
N ALA A 32 -6.16 -34.42 25.31
CA ALA A 32 -5.80 -33.74 24.06
C ALA A 32 -6.28 -32.28 24.13
N PRO A 33 -5.51 -31.31 23.63
CA PRO A 33 -6.03 -29.96 23.46
C PRO A 33 -7.00 -29.96 22.27
N SER A 34 -8.23 -29.50 22.51
CA SER A 34 -9.23 -29.29 21.48
C SER A 34 -8.74 -28.20 20.53
N SER A 35 -8.45 -28.58 19.28
CA SER A 35 -8.28 -27.60 18.21
C SER A 35 -9.64 -26.98 17.90
N VAL A 36 -9.87 -25.76 18.38
CA VAL A 36 -10.98 -24.93 17.92
C VAL A 36 -10.61 -24.49 16.49
N ARG A 37 -11.11 -25.20 15.50
CA ARG A 37 -11.13 -24.71 14.11
C ARG A 37 -12.37 -23.83 13.98
N CYS A 38 -12.15 -22.52 13.85
CA CYS A 38 -13.19 -21.62 13.40
C CYS A 38 -13.27 -21.74 11.88
N ASP A 39 -14.21 -22.55 11.39
CA ASP A 39 -14.65 -22.50 10.00
C ASP A 39 -15.57 -21.28 9.85
N ALA A 40 -15.03 -20.21 9.26
CA ALA A 40 -15.81 -19.12 8.72
C ALA A 40 -15.59 -19.14 7.20
N SER A 41 -16.47 -19.82 6.47
CA SER A 41 -16.59 -19.61 5.03
C SER A 41 -17.43 -18.34 4.81
N PRO A 42 -16.90 -17.28 4.16
CA PRO A 42 -17.72 -16.15 3.73
C PRO A 42 -18.47 -16.50 2.43
N PRO A 43 -19.60 -15.83 2.14
CA PRO A 43 -20.29 -15.98 0.87
C PRO A 43 -19.42 -15.46 -0.28
N ALA A 44 -19.63 -15.99 -1.48
CA ALA A 44 -18.89 -15.64 -2.68
C ALA A 44 -19.07 -14.15 -3.04
N ALA A 45 -18.09 -13.34 -2.67
CA ALA A 45 -17.82 -12.02 -3.22
C ALA A 45 -16.37 -12.05 -3.72
N SER A 46 -16.15 -11.61 -4.96
CA SER A 46 -14.89 -11.80 -5.69
C SER A 46 -13.74 -11.03 -5.05
N ALA A 47 -12.93 -11.76 -4.30
CA ALA A 47 -11.63 -11.31 -3.85
C ALA A 47 -10.64 -11.27 -5.03
N SER A 48 -9.60 -10.43 -4.91
CA SER A 48 -8.39 -10.57 -5.69
C SER A 48 -7.88 -12.03 -5.66
N ALA A 49 -7.33 -12.50 -6.77
CA ALA A 49 -6.93 -13.90 -6.90
C ALA A 49 -5.93 -14.31 -5.79
N SER A 50 -6.19 -15.43 -5.11
CA SER A 50 -5.23 -16.00 -4.16
C SER A 50 -4.00 -16.50 -4.91
N LEU A 51 -2.85 -15.87 -4.65
CA LEU A 51 -1.59 -16.21 -5.31
C LEU A 51 -0.96 -17.46 -4.67
N ASP A 52 -0.33 -18.30 -5.51
CA ASP A 52 0.49 -19.43 -5.07
C ASP A 52 1.62 -18.94 -4.12
N PRO A 53 1.91 -19.62 -3.00
CA PRO A 53 3.05 -19.29 -2.13
C PRO A 53 4.40 -19.14 -2.86
N ASP A 54 4.61 -19.91 -3.93
CA ASP A 54 5.82 -19.89 -4.75
C ASP A 54 5.76 -18.87 -5.89
N PHE A 55 4.68 -18.10 -6.01
CA PHE A 55 4.53 -17.05 -7.02
C PHE A 55 5.68 -16.04 -6.94
N ASP A 56 6.39 -15.86 -8.06
CA ASP A 56 7.46 -14.88 -8.17
C ASP A 56 6.88 -13.48 -8.41
N LYS A 57 6.46 -12.85 -7.29
CA LYS A 57 5.95 -11.48 -7.22
C LYS A 57 6.88 -10.47 -7.92
N LYS A 58 8.20 -10.68 -7.84
CA LYS A 58 9.19 -9.78 -8.42
C LYS A 58 9.24 -9.91 -9.94
N ALA A 59 9.28 -11.15 -10.45
CA ALA A 59 9.25 -11.41 -11.89
C ALA A 59 7.93 -10.90 -12.49
N PHE A 60 6.80 -11.17 -11.82
CA PHE A 60 5.49 -10.65 -12.22
C PHE A 60 5.50 -9.12 -12.33
N ARG A 61 5.87 -8.40 -11.26
CA ARG A 61 5.93 -6.93 -11.27
C ARG A 61 6.87 -6.40 -12.35
N HIS A 62 8.03 -7.02 -12.52
CA HIS A 62 8.98 -6.65 -13.56
C HIS A 62 8.38 -6.74 -14.97
N ASN A 63 7.61 -7.79 -15.23
CA ASN A 63 6.93 -8.00 -16.51
C ASN A 63 5.74 -7.04 -16.67
N LEU A 64 4.90 -6.90 -15.64
CA LEU A 64 3.76 -5.98 -15.61
C LEU A 64 4.20 -4.55 -15.96
N THR A 65 5.26 -4.06 -15.33
CA THR A 65 5.77 -2.69 -15.56
C THR A 65 6.33 -2.43 -16.96
N ARG A 66 6.52 -3.48 -17.77
CA ARG A 66 6.99 -3.42 -19.16
C ARG A 66 5.90 -3.80 -20.17
N SER A 67 4.72 -4.19 -19.68
CA SER A 67 3.59 -4.48 -20.55
C SER A 67 3.09 -3.19 -21.20
N ASP A 68 2.49 -3.33 -22.39
CA ASP A 68 1.96 -2.19 -23.13
C ASP A 68 0.77 -1.53 -22.40
N ASN A 69 0.04 -2.31 -21.61
CA ASN A 69 -1.14 -1.87 -20.86
C ASN A 69 -0.81 -1.31 -19.47
N TYR A 70 0.45 -0.93 -19.22
CA TYR A 70 0.87 -0.37 -17.95
C TYR A 70 1.57 0.97 -18.15
N ASN A 71 0.99 2.05 -17.60
CA ASN A 71 1.58 3.36 -17.60
C ASN A 71 1.87 3.86 -16.19
N ARG A 72 3.10 4.35 -15.99
CA ARG A 72 3.52 5.05 -14.76
C ARG A 72 4.10 6.43 -15.05
N LYS A 73 4.32 6.82 -16.31
CA LYS A 73 5.08 8.03 -16.67
C LYS A 73 4.20 9.27 -16.86
N GLY A 74 2.88 9.11 -16.91
CA GLY A 74 1.95 10.13 -17.39
C GLY A 74 1.73 10.02 -18.90
N PHE A 75 0.98 10.95 -19.46
CA PHE A 75 0.50 10.95 -20.85
C PHE A 75 0.93 12.20 -21.63
N GLY A 76 1.86 12.99 -21.09
CA GLY A 76 2.44 14.14 -21.79
C GLY A 76 1.71 15.46 -21.56
N HIS A 77 0.70 15.48 -20.70
CA HIS A 77 -0.11 16.68 -20.39
C HIS A 77 0.30 17.35 -19.08
N LYS A 78 1.56 17.16 -18.65
CA LYS A 78 2.02 17.53 -17.31
C LYS A 78 1.90 19.02 -17.02
N LYS A 79 2.36 19.86 -17.94
CA LYS A 79 2.37 21.31 -17.73
C LYS A 79 0.95 21.86 -17.56
N GLU A 80 0.08 21.53 -18.50
CA GLU A 80 -1.33 21.96 -18.50
C GLU A 80 -2.07 21.44 -17.25
N THR A 81 -1.81 20.20 -16.84
CA THR A 81 -2.45 19.59 -15.67
C THR A 81 -1.99 20.24 -14.37
N LEU A 82 -0.69 20.58 -14.25
CA LEU A 82 -0.17 21.31 -13.10
C LEU A 82 -0.72 22.74 -13.00
N GLU A 83 -0.92 23.40 -14.14
CA GLU A 83 -1.57 24.72 -14.18
C GLU A 83 -3.02 24.65 -13.69
N LEU A 84 -3.79 23.65 -14.13
CA LEU A 84 -5.14 23.39 -13.63
C LEU A 84 -5.14 23.13 -12.12
N MET A 85 -4.29 22.22 -11.64
CA MET A 85 -4.17 21.91 -10.22
C MET A 85 -3.78 23.14 -9.39
N SER A 86 -2.90 24.01 -9.90
CA SER A 86 -2.53 25.24 -9.21
C SER A 86 -3.73 26.17 -9.08
N GLN A 87 -4.57 26.31 -10.10
CA GLN A 87 -5.77 27.14 -10.02
C GLN A 87 -6.79 26.60 -9.01
N GLU A 88 -6.90 25.27 -8.91
CA GLU A 88 -7.88 24.62 -8.03
C GLU A 88 -7.44 24.56 -6.55
N TYR A 89 -6.14 24.41 -6.29
CA TYR A 89 -5.62 24.13 -4.95
C TYR A 89 -4.79 25.27 -4.34
N THR A 90 -4.74 26.44 -4.97
CA THR A 90 -4.12 27.63 -4.39
C THR A 90 -5.16 28.70 -4.02
N SER A 91 -4.79 29.60 -3.11
CA SER A 91 -5.68 30.64 -2.58
C SER A 91 -4.94 31.96 -2.48
N ASP A 92 -5.64 33.06 -2.71
CA ASP A 92 -5.12 34.42 -2.53
C ASP A 92 -4.61 34.67 -1.11
N VAL A 93 -5.26 34.08 -0.09
CA VAL A 93 -4.81 34.18 1.31
C VAL A 93 -3.41 33.60 1.48
N ILE A 94 -3.16 32.46 0.86
CA ILE A 94 -1.85 31.79 0.90
C ILE A 94 -0.80 32.62 0.17
N LYS A 95 -1.18 33.24 -0.96
CA LYS A 95 -0.32 34.18 -1.67
C LYS A 95 0.03 35.40 -0.79
N THR A 96 -0.96 36.02 -0.15
CA THR A 96 -0.74 37.13 0.79
C THR A 96 0.20 36.74 1.92
N LEU A 97 0.02 35.56 2.53
CA LEU A 97 0.89 35.09 3.59
C LEU A 97 2.34 34.92 3.10
N LYS A 98 2.54 34.29 1.93
CA LYS A 98 3.86 34.13 1.31
C LYS A 98 4.55 35.46 1.04
N ASP A 99 3.83 36.41 0.46
CA ASP A 99 4.34 37.74 0.12
C ASP A 99 4.74 38.55 1.37
N ASN A 100 4.24 38.18 2.56
CA ASN A 100 4.53 38.82 3.84
C ASN A 100 5.42 37.95 4.77
N GLY A 101 6.23 37.06 4.20
CA GLY A 101 7.19 36.26 4.98
C GLY A 101 6.52 35.16 5.81
N ASN A 102 5.45 34.56 5.29
CA ASN A 102 4.62 33.52 5.91
C ASN A 102 3.84 33.98 7.15
N GLU A 103 3.60 35.28 7.33
CA GLU A 103 2.82 35.81 8.44
C GLU A 103 2.04 37.05 8.01
N TYR A 104 0.78 37.17 8.45
CA TYR A 104 -0.02 38.35 8.20
C TYR A 104 -1.00 38.61 9.34
N THR A 105 -1.23 39.87 9.67
CA THR A 105 -2.14 40.30 10.75
C THR A 105 -3.35 41.04 10.17
N TRP A 106 -4.54 40.46 10.34
CA TRP A 106 -5.83 41.09 10.03
C TRP A 106 -6.51 41.55 11.32
N GLY A 107 -6.47 42.86 11.60
CA GLY A 107 -7.03 43.41 12.83
C GLY A 107 -6.37 42.79 14.07
N PRO A 108 -7.14 42.16 14.98
CA PRO A 108 -6.57 41.53 16.18
C PRO A 108 -6.04 40.10 15.94
N VAL A 109 -6.13 39.56 14.73
CA VAL A 109 -5.76 38.16 14.43
C VAL A 109 -4.49 38.10 13.60
N THR A 110 -3.50 37.34 14.07
CA THR A 110 -2.28 37.02 13.32
C THR A 110 -2.34 35.57 12.83
N VAL A 111 -2.14 35.37 11.53
CA VAL A 111 -2.06 34.06 10.89
C VAL A 111 -0.62 33.81 10.47
N LYS A 112 -0.10 32.62 10.78
CA LYS A 112 1.22 32.17 10.37
C LYS A 112 1.08 30.94 9.49
N LEU A 113 1.77 30.94 8.36
CA LEU A 113 1.86 29.84 7.41
C LEU A 113 3.09 28.99 7.75
N ALA A 114 2.90 27.67 7.83
CA ALA A 114 4.02 26.76 8.02
C ALA A 114 4.99 26.84 6.83
N GLU A 115 6.29 26.66 7.07
CA GLU A 115 7.30 26.66 6.00
C GLU A 115 7.05 25.54 4.97
N ALA A 116 6.68 24.36 5.45
CA ALA A 116 6.31 23.22 4.62
C ALA A 116 4.82 22.90 4.78
N TYR A 117 4.05 23.03 3.70
CA TYR A 117 2.62 22.74 3.66
C TYR A 117 2.17 22.33 2.26
N GLY A 118 0.96 21.77 2.17
CA GLY A 118 0.34 21.41 0.89
C GLY A 118 0.79 20.05 0.36
N PHE A 119 0.67 19.86 -0.95
CA PHE A 119 1.03 18.60 -1.61
C PHE A 119 2.54 18.38 -1.57
N CYS A 120 2.94 17.18 -1.12
CA CYS A 120 4.29 16.71 -1.38
C CYS A 120 4.41 16.29 -2.84
N TRP A 121 5.65 16.18 -3.34
CA TRP A 121 5.91 15.78 -4.73
C TRP A 121 5.22 14.47 -5.14
N GLY A 122 5.14 13.48 -4.23
CA GLY A 122 4.48 12.21 -4.51
C GLY A 122 2.97 12.36 -4.72
N VAL A 123 2.33 13.22 -3.93
CA VAL A 123 0.90 13.54 -4.05
C VAL A 123 0.63 14.33 -5.32
N GLU A 124 1.39 15.40 -5.58
CA GLU A 124 1.24 16.21 -6.79
C GLU A 124 1.34 15.35 -8.04
N ARG A 125 2.38 14.51 -8.11
CA ARG A 125 2.57 13.55 -9.20
C ARG A 125 1.39 12.59 -9.35
N ALA A 126 0.85 12.07 -8.25
CA ALA A 126 -0.22 11.09 -8.32
C ALA A 126 -1.52 11.68 -8.86
N VAL A 127 -1.92 12.84 -8.33
CA VAL A 127 -3.10 13.58 -8.79
C VAL A 127 -2.92 14.03 -10.25
N GLN A 128 -1.74 14.55 -10.60
CA GLN A 128 -1.42 14.94 -11.97
C GLN A 128 -1.59 13.77 -12.94
N ILE A 129 -1.00 12.60 -12.66
CA ILE A 129 -1.14 11.44 -13.57
C ILE A 129 -2.59 10.96 -13.65
N ALA A 130 -3.35 10.98 -12.56
CA ALA A 130 -4.77 10.62 -12.57
C ALA A 130 -5.60 11.56 -13.45
N TYR A 131 -5.32 12.87 -13.41
CA TYR A 131 -6.01 13.85 -14.26
C TYR A 131 -5.62 13.68 -15.73
N GLU A 132 -4.35 13.39 -16.00
CA GLU A 132 -3.91 13.06 -17.36
C GLU A 132 -4.56 11.79 -17.89
N ALA A 133 -4.79 10.78 -17.04
CA ALA A 133 -5.46 9.55 -17.44
C ALA A 133 -6.87 9.84 -17.96
N ARG A 134 -7.64 10.70 -17.27
CA ARG A 134 -8.96 11.09 -17.76
C ARG A 134 -8.92 11.87 -19.07
N LYS A 135 -7.89 12.69 -19.30
CA LYS A 135 -7.73 13.39 -20.59
C LYS A 135 -7.35 12.43 -21.71
N GLN A 136 -6.46 11.49 -21.42
CA GLN A 136 -5.96 10.51 -22.38
C GLN A 136 -7.06 9.55 -22.84
N PHE A 137 -7.87 9.12 -21.88
CA PHE A 137 -8.98 8.21 -22.09
C PHE A 137 -10.24 9.04 -21.83
N PRO A 138 -10.86 9.70 -22.81
CA PRO A 138 -12.05 10.53 -22.55
C PRO A 138 -13.34 9.71 -22.42
N GLU A 139 -13.43 8.57 -23.10
CA GLU A 139 -14.68 7.79 -23.22
C GLU A 139 -14.68 6.51 -22.38
N GLU A 140 -13.51 6.02 -21.98
CA GLU A 140 -13.34 4.76 -21.27
C GLU A 140 -13.86 4.84 -19.84
N ARG A 141 -14.27 3.71 -19.26
CA ARG A 141 -14.59 3.68 -17.83
C ARG A 141 -13.27 3.68 -17.07
N ILE A 142 -13.09 4.66 -16.19
CA ILE A 142 -11.92 4.75 -15.33
C ILE A 142 -12.33 4.37 -13.93
N TRP A 143 -11.66 3.37 -13.36
CA TRP A 143 -11.79 2.94 -11.98
C TRP A 143 -10.57 3.38 -11.18
N ILE A 144 -10.75 3.57 -9.88
CA ILE A 144 -9.65 3.74 -8.94
C ILE A 144 -9.79 2.74 -7.80
N THR A 145 -8.69 2.09 -7.41
CA THR A 145 -8.76 0.99 -6.45
C THR A 145 -9.05 1.43 -5.03
N ASN A 146 -8.64 2.65 -4.66
CA ASN A 146 -8.97 3.36 -3.43
C ASN A 146 -8.95 4.86 -3.74
N GLU A 147 -9.23 5.69 -2.74
CA GLU A 147 -8.93 7.12 -2.82
C GLU A 147 -7.51 7.40 -3.38
N ILE A 148 -7.39 8.36 -4.31
CA ILE A 148 -6.08 8.72 -4.90
C ILE A 148 -5.10 9.15 -3.81
N ILE A 149 -5.63 9.90 -2.84
CA ILE A 149 -5.04 10.34 -1.58
C ILE A 149 -6.17 10.54 -0.55
N HIS A 150 -5.85 10.57 0.74
CA HIS A 150 -6.81 10.90 1.81
C HIS A 150 -7.17 12.39 1.84
N ASN A 151 -7.80 12.87 0.77
CA ASN A 151 -8.31 14.23 0.65
C ASN A 151 -9.65 14.19 -0.09
N PRO A 152 -10.78 14.44 0.60
CA PRO A 152 -12.11 14.32 0.02
C PRO A 152 -12.33 15.28 -1.15
N THR A 153 -11.73 16.49 -1.12
CA THR A 153 -11.85 17.46 -2.22
C THR A 153 -11.20 16.94 -3.50
N VAL A 154 -10.06 16.27 -3.39
CA VAL A 154 -9.35 15.69 -4.55
C VAL A 154 -10.09 14.47 -5.09
N ASN A 155 -10.57 13.58 -4.20
CA ASN A 155 -11.37 12.43 -4.61
C ASN A 155 -12.68 12.86 -5.27
N LYS A 156 -13.35 13.88 -4.71
CA LYS A 156 -14.58 14.43 -5.30
C LYS A 156 -14.34 14.98 -6.70
N LYS A 157 -13.20 15.65 -6.92
CA LYS A 157 -12.85 16.15 -8.25
C LYS A 157 -12.64 15.02 -9.26
N LEU A 158 -12.03 13.91 -8.87
CA LEU A 158 -11.92 12.72 -9.72
C LEU A 158 -13.29 12.09 -10.03
N GLU A 159 -14.17 12.02 -9.03
CA GLU A 159 -15.55 11.57 -9.21
C GLU A 159 -16.31 12.44 -10.19
N ASP A 160 -16.20 13.78 -10.07
CA ASP A 160 -16.81 14.75 -10.98
C ASP A 160 -16.23 14.66 -12.40
N MET A 161 -14.99 14.16 -12.52
CA MET A 161 -14.34 13.81 -13.79
C MET A 161 -14.74 12.40 -14.29
N GLY A 162 -15.66 11.70 -13.62
CA GLY A 162 -16.17 10.39 -14.04
C GLY A 162 -15.24 9.22 -13.71
N VAL A 163 -14.28 9.40 -12.80
CA VAL A 163 -13.49 8.30 -12.23
C VAL A 163 -14.29 7.65 -11.11
N LYS A 164 -14.48 6.33 -11.17
CA LYS A 164 -15.34 5.58 -10.24
C LYS A 164 -14.49 4.81 -9.23
N ASP A 165 -14.93 4.78 -7.98
CA ASP A 165 -14.37 3.87 -7.00
C ASP A 165 -14.78 2.42 -7.31
N ILE A 166 -13.85 1.48 -7.13
CA ILE A 166 -14.21 0.06 -7.12
C ILE A 166 -15.09 -0.22 -5.89
N PRO A 167 -16.27 -0.84 -6.03
CA PRO A 167 -17.15 -1.16 -4.92
C PRO A 167 -16.46 -2.08 -3.90
N VAL A 168 -16.76 -1.88 -2.62
CA VAL A 168 -16.23 -2.70 -1.53
C VAL A 168 -17.37 -3.36 -0.78
N ASN A 169 -17.39 -4.69 -0.78
CA ASN A 169 -18.38 -5.52 -0.11
C ASN A 169 -17.70 -6.28 1.05
N ALA A 170 -18.16 -6.04 2.29
CA ALA A 170 -17.60 -6.66 3.49
C ALA A 170 -16.06 -6.51 3.63
N GLY A 171 -15.50 -5.39 3.16
CA GLY A 171 -14.06 -5.11 3.20
C GLY A 171 -13.25 -5.70 2.04
N ILE A 172 -13.91 -6.32 1.06
CA ILE A 172 -13.30 -6.91 -0.13
C ILE A 172 -13.71 -6.08 -1.35
N LYS A 173 -12.74 -5.68 -2.19
CA LYS A 173 -13.00 -4.96 -3.43
C LYS A 173 -13.57 -5.90 -4.48
N ASP A 174 -14.67 -5.51 -5.10
CA ASP A 174 -15.32 -6.25 -6.17
C ASP A 174 -14.68 -5.89 -7.51
N PHE A 175 -13.76 -6.73 -7.98
CA PHE A 175 -13.10 -6.53 -9.27
C PHE A 175 -13.95 -7.02 -10.45
N ASP A 176 -15.12 -7.66 -10.24
CA ASP A 176 -15.95 -8.19 -11.33
C ASP A 176 -16.64 -7.09 -12.13
N VAL A 177 -16.84 -5.92 -11.53
CA VAL A 177 -17.36 -4.72 -12.23
C VAL A 177 -16.42 -4.20 -13.32
N ILE A 178 -15.16 -4.64 -13.30
CA ILE A 178 -14.13 -4.21 -14.24
C ILE A 178 -14.11 -5.16 -15.44
N GLU A 179 -14.23 -4.56 -16.61
CA GLU A 179 -14.23 -5.25 -17.91
C GLU A 179 -12.92 -5.00 -18.66
N GLN A 180 -12.64 -5.87 -19.63
CA GLN A 180 -11.50 -5.69 -20.53
C GLN A 180 -11.58 -4.34 -21.25
N GLY A 181 -10.46 -3.64 -21.34
CA GLY A 181 -10.39 -2.31 -21.96
C GLY A 181 -10.70 -1.16 -21.02
N ASP A 182 -11.23 -1.41 -19.81
CA ASP A 182 -11.32 -0.37 -18.78
C ASP A 182 -9.93 0.15 -18.40
N VAL A 183 -9.90 1.35 -17.81
CA VAL A 183 -8.70 1.94 -17.22
C VAL A 183 -8.78 1.83 -15.70
N VAL A 184 -7.71 1.40 -15.04
CA VAL A 184 -7.66 1.30 -13.58
C VAL A 184 -6.47 2.07 -13.04
N VAL A 185 -6.76 3.08 -12.22
CA VAL A 185 -5.80 3.92 -11.53
C VAL A 185 -5.40 3.27 -10.21
N LEU A 186 -4.11 3.03 -10.01
CA LEU A 186 -3.56 2.64 -8.70
C LEU A 186 -3.19 3.92 -7.94
N PRO A 187 -3.60 4.10 -6.67
CA PRO A 187 -3.45 5.35 -5.93
C PRO A 187 -2.01 5.61 -5.48
N ALA A 188 -1.77 6.77 -4.84
CA ALA A 188 -0.43 7.17 -4.40
C ALA A 188 0.19 6.19 -3.38
N PHE A 189 -0.65 5.52 -2.58
CA PHE A 189 -0.28 4.49 -1.60
C PHE A 189 0.08 3.14 -2.25
N GLY A 190 -0.29 2.98 -3.52
CA GLY A 190 -0.13 1.77 -4.31
C GLY A 190 -1.23 0.74 -4.14
N ALA A 191 -1.00 -0.44 -4.69
CA ALA A 191 -1.92 -1.57 -4.71
C ALA A 191 -1.22 -2.85 -4.28
N ALA A 192 -1.98 -3.82 -3.78
CA ALA A 192 -1.43 -5.10 -3.40
C ALA A 192 -1.13 -5.99 -4.62
N VAL A 193 -0.18 -6.92 -4.50
CA VAL A 193 0.30 -7.74 -5.64
C VAL A 193 -0.83 -8.56 -6.29
N ASP A 194 -1.74 -9.08 -5.48
CA ASP A 194 -2.94 -9.81 -5.89
C ASP A 194 -3.95 -8.92 -6.64
N GLU A 195 -4.09 -7.65 -6.25
CA GLU A 195 -4.90 -6.67 -6.99
C GLU A 195 -4.28 -6.40 -8.37
N MET A 196 -2.97 -6.14 -8.41
CA MET A 196 -2.25 -5.93 -9.68
C MET A 196 -2.32 -7.17 -10.59
N TYR A 197 -2.23 -8.36 -10.02
CA TYR A 197 -2.40 -9.62 -10.75
C TYR A 197 -3.79 -9.75 -11.35
N THR A 198 -4.83 -9.53 -10.54
CA THR A 198 -6.23 -9.60 -10.98
C THR A 198 -6.52 -8.62 -12.11
N LEU A 199 -5.99 -7.39 -12.02
CA LEU A 199 -6.13 -6.37 -13.05
C LEU A 199 -5.37 -6.75 -14.33
N ASN A 200 -4.17 -7.31 -14.21
CA ASN A 200 -3.42 -7.80 -15.37
C ASN A 200 -4.17 -8.92 -16.11
N GLU A 201 -4.75 -9.89 -15.38
CA GLU A 201 -5.54 -10.99 -15.97
C GLU A 201 -6.79 -10.48 -16.70
N LYS A 202 -7.37 -9.36 -16.23
CA LYS A 202 -8.51 -8.70 -16.89
C LYS A 202 -8.11 -7.90 -18.15
N ASN A 203 -6.82 -7.78 -18.45
CA ASN A 203 -6.29 -7.05 -19.61
C ASN A 203 -6.80 -5.59 -19.67
N VAL A 204 -6.78 -4.91 -18.52
CA VAL A 204 -7.12 -3.48 -18.40
C VAL A 204 -5.90 -2.58 -18.64
N GLN A 205 -6.14 -1.30 -18.90
CA GLN A 205 -5.11 -0.27 -18.88
C GLN A 205 -4.81 0.12 -17.42
N ILE A 206 -3.63 -0.21 -16.91
CA ILE A 206 -3.22 0.13 -15.55
C ILE A 206 -2.46 1.46 -15.56
N VAL A 207 -2.97 2.44 -14.81
CA VAL A 207 -2.31 3.73 -14.56
C VAL A 207 -1.78 3.74 -13.12
N ASP A 208 -0.49 3.45 -12.96
CA ASP A 208 0.15 3.41 -11.65
C ASP A 208 0.61 4.80 -11.19
N THR A 209 -0.11 5.38 -10.24
CA THR A 209 0.24 6.66 -9.63
C THR A 209 1.07 6.53 -8.35
N THR A 210 1.42 5.30 -7.93
CA THR A 210 2.14 5.02 -6.69
C THR A 210 3.34 5.94 -6.52
N CYS A 211 3.44 6.55 -5.33
CA CYS A 211 4.56 7.39 -4.96
C CYS A 211 5.88 6.61 -5.09
N PRO A 212 6.89 7.14 -5.82
CA PRO A 212 8.18 6.46 -5.97
C PRO A 212 8.90 6.16 -4.64
N TRP A 213 8.63 6.94 -3.59
CA TRP A 213 9.12 6.67 -2.24
C TRP A 213 8.49 5.42 -1.62
N VAL A 214 7.20 5.18 -1.87
CA VAL A 214 6.49 3.95 -1.44
C VAL A 214 7.04 2.74 -2.20
N SER A 215 7.16 2.82 -3.53
CA SER A 215 7.74 1.71 -4.31
C SER A 215 9.20 1.41 -3.98
N LYS A 216 9.95 2.38 -3.42
CA LYS A 216 11.28 2.13 -2.89
C LYS A 216 11.24 1.19 -1.69
N VAL A 217 10.25 1.31 -0.81
CA VAL A 217 10.03 0.39 0.33
C VAL A 217 9.71 -1.02 -0.17
N TRP A 218 8.86 -1.15 -1.21
CA TRP A 218 8.54 -2.45 -1.81
C TRP A 218 9.80 -3.17 -2.33
N ASN A 219 10.67 -2.44 -3.04
CA ASN A 219 11.94 -2.98 -3.53
C ASN A 219 12.88 -3.42 -2.38
N MET A 220 12.77 -2.83 -1.18
CA MET A 220 13.54 -3.25 0.00
C MET A 220 12.98 -4.54 0.61
N VAL A 221 11.67 -4.63 0.81
CA VAL A 221 11.04 -5.84 1.38
C VAL A 221 11.14 -7.05 0.46
N GLU A 222 11.11 -6.86 -0.87
CA GLU A 222 11.39 -7.94 -1.82
C GLU A 222 12.83 -8.48 -1.71
N LYS A 223 13.81 -7.59 -1.47
CA LYS A 223 15.22 -8.00 -1.29
C LYS A 223 15.39 -8.85 -0.03
N HIS A 224 14.60 -8.63 1.02
CA HIS A 224 14.63 -9.45 2.22
C HIS A 224 14.28 -10.92 1.95
N LYS A 225 13.36 -11.21 1.01
CA LYS A 225 13.02 -12.58 0.60
C LYS A 225 14.27 -13.34 0.13
N LYS A 226 15.16 -12.68 -0.62
CA LYS A 226 16.40 -13.32 -1.12
C LYS A 226 17.41 -13.65 -0.04
N GLY A 227 17.39 -12.93 1.08
CA GLY A 227 18.29 -13.15 2.21
C GLY A 227 17.69 -13.99 3.33
N ASP A 228 16.51 -14.59 3.10
CA ASP A 228 15.70 -15.30 4.11
C ASP A 228 15.44 -14.47 5.40
N TYR A 229 15.27 -13.15 5.22
CA TYR A 229 14.95 -12.25 6.32
C TYR A 229 13.43 -12.13 6.54
N THR A 230 13.03 -11.98 7.79
CA THR A 230 11.68 -11.54 8.17
C THR A 230 11.64 -10.01 8.20
N SER A 231 10.73 -9.39 7.45
CA SER A 231 10.54 -7.94 7.46
C SER A 231 9.66 -7.50 8.62
N ILE A 232 10.09 -6.51 9.39
CA ILE A 232 9.24 -5.86 10.39
C ILE A 232 8.70 -4.58 9.77
N ILE A 233 7.38 -4.47 9.64
CA ILE A 233 6.68 -3.34 9.05
C ILE A 233 6.00 -2.56 10.18
N HIS A 234 6.42 -1.32 10.40
CA HIS A 234 5.73 -0.43 11.35
C HIS A 234 4.60 0.32 10.64
N GLY A 235 3.35 -0.01 10.96
CA GLY A 235 2.19 0.54 10.26
C GLY A 235 0.85 0.16 10.90
N LYS A 236 -0.24 0.73 10.38
CA LYS A 236 -1.60 0.33 10.75
C LYS A 236 -2.01 -0.83 9.84
N TYR A 237 -2.47 -1.95 10.40
CA TYR A 237 -2.74 -3.18 9.66
C TYR A 237 -3.65 -3.00 8.43
N ALA A 238 -4.69 -2.18 8.57
CA ALA A 238 -5.70 -1.97 7.53
C ALA A 238 -5.43 -0.77 6.62
N HIS A 239 -4.32 -0.05 6.79
CA HIS A 239 -4.00 1.10 5.93
C HIS A 239 -3.47 0.60 4.58
N GLU A 240 -3.89 1.19 3.46
CA GLU A 240 -3.62 0.65 2.11
C GLU A 240 -2.13 0.52 1.85
N GLU A 241 -1.35 1.54 2.21
CA GLU A 241 0.12 1.50 2.07
C GLU A 241 0.76 0.32 2.83
N THR A 242 0.22 -0.03 4.01
CA THR A 242 0.71 -1.16 4.83
C THR A 242 0.33 -2.49 4.18
N VAL A 243 -0.91 -2.63 3.71
CA VAL A 243 -1.40 -3.82 3.01
C VAL A 243 -0.60 -4.05 1.71
N ALA A 244 -0.45 -3.01 0.90
CA ALA A 244 0.33 -3.06 -0.33
C ALA A 244 1.78 -3.45 -0.02
N THR A 245 2.45 -2.79 0.92
CA THR A 245 3.84 -3.10 1.29
C THR A 245 4.00 -4.54 1.80
N ALA A 246 3.08 -5.00 2.65
CA ALA A 246 3.09 -6.37 3.17
C ALA A 246 2.92 -7.41 2.05
N SER A 247 2.11 -7.12 1.03
CA SER A 247 1.89 -8.02 -0.10
C SER A 247 3.18 -8.31 -0.89
N PHE A 248 4.16 -7.39 -0.90
CA PHE A 248 5.47 -7.59 -1.53
C PHE A 248 6.48 -8.35 -0.66
N ALA A 249 6.23 -8.45 0.65
CA ALA A 249 7.12 -9.16 1.54
C ALA A 249 6.99 -10.69 1.38
N GLY A 250 8.07 -11.40 1.71
CA GLY A 250 8.07 -12.85 1.89
C GLY A 250 7.55 -13.20 3.28
N LYS A 251 8.44 -13.27 4.27
CA LYS A 251 8.09 -13.36 5.69
C LYS A 251 8.01 -11.95 6.27
N TYR A 252 6.92 -11.63 6.99
CA TYR A 252 6.79 -10.33 7.63
C TYR A 252 5.96 -10.36 8.92
N ILE A 253 6.15 -9.33 9.74
CA ILE A 253 5.32 -9.02 10.91
C ILE A 253 4.98 -7.53 10.82
N ILE A 254 3.70 -7.18 10.99
CA ILE A 254 3.28 -5.78 11.12
C ILE A 254 3.15 -5.46 12.61
N VAL A 255 3.73 -4.34 13.02
CA VAL A 255 3.60 -3.80 14.38
C VAL A 255 3.05 -2.38 14.30
N LYS A 256 2.17 -1.99 15.21
CA LYS A 256 1.54 -0.66 15.25
C LYS A 256 2.21 0.28 16.26
N ASN A 257 2.74 -0.28 17.35
CA ASN A 257 3.23 0.49 18.50
C ASN A 257 4.31 -0.26 19.29
N MET A 258 4.88 0.42 20.29
CA MET A 258 5.94 -0.14 21.13
C MET A 258 5.51 -1.32 22.01
N VAL A 259 4.22 -1.46 22.34
CA VAL A 259 3.73 -2.62 23.10
C VAL A 259 3.88 -3.88 22.27
N GLU A 260 3.47 -3.83 21.00
CA GLU A 260 3.59 -4.95 20.07
C GLU A 260 5.05 -5.27 19.72
N VAL A 261 5.90 -4.25 19.58
CA VAL A 261 7.35 -4.45 19.40
C VAL A 261 7.95 -5.20 20.59
N ARG A 262 7.59 -4.83 21.82
CA ARG A 262 8.06 -5.54 23.02
C ARG A 262 7.54 -6.96 23.08
N LEU A 263 6.28 -7.18 22.73
CA LEU A 263 5.69 -8.53 22.67
C LEU A 263 6.44 -9.41 21.66
N MET A 264 6.63 -8.90 20.44
CA MET A 264 7.41 -9.56 19.40
C MET A 264 8.84 -9.87 19.86
N HIS A 265 9.52 -8.93 20.52
CA HIS A 265 10.86 -9.13 21.05
C HIS A 265 10.91 -10.25 22.11
N LEU A 266 9.95 -10.29 23.03
CA LEU A 266 9.84 -11.37 24.02
C LEU A 266 9.65 -12.73 23.35
N TYR A 267 8.75 -12.84 22.37
CA TYR A 267 8.57 -14.08 21.61
C TYR A 267 9.84 -14.52 20.89
N LEU A 268 10.57 -13.60 20.25
CA LEU A 268 11.81 -13.91 19.54
C LEU A 268 13.01 -14.18 20.45
N SER A 269 12.97 -13.79 21.72
CA SER A 269 14.05 -14.02 22.69
C SER A 269 13.94 -15.38 23.41
N VAL A 270 12.80 -16.07 23.25
CA VAL A 270 12.49 -17.34 23.91
C VAL A 270 12.63 -18.53 22.95
N VAL A 271 12.74 -18.28 21.65
CA VAL A 271 12.96 -19.25 20.57
C VAL A 271 14.41 -19.20 20.13
#